data_AF-A0A924JR61-F1
#
_entry.id   AF-A0A924JR61-F1
#
_cell.length_a   1.000
_cell.length_b   1.000
_cell.length_c   1.000
_cell.angle_alpha   90.00
_cell.angle_beta   90.00
_cell.angle_gamma   90.00
#
_symmetry.space_group_name_H-M   'P 1'
#
loop_
_entity.id
_entity.type
_entity.pdbx_description
1 polymer ?
#
loop_
_entity_poly.entity_id
_entity_poly.type
_entity_poly.pdbx_seq_one_letter_code
_entity_poly.pdbx_strand_id
1 'polypeptide(L)'
;MSDVIFDAHCHAWRRWPYDLTVPDAQSRGSAEALLYEMDTHGVDRAAIVCARIGGGTGGDGFANEDNNDYVVEFAGLHPDRITPIIDVDCVWRPEHHTPGAAARLASEADRTGAIGFSHYV
;
A
#
# COMPACT_ATOMS: atom_id res chain seq x y z
N MET A 1 14.76 -18.50 21.41
CA MET A 1 14.10 -18.14 20.14
C MET A 1 13.58 -16.74 20.34
N SER A 2 13.94 -15.79 19.49
CA SER A 2 13.26 -14.50 19.46
C SER A 2 11.83 -14.71 18.96
N ASP A 3 10.88 -13.96 19.51
CA ASP A 3 9.51 -13.97 19.02
C ASP A 3 9.47 -13.38 17.60
N VAL A 4 8.60 -13.94 16.76
CA VAL A 4 8.40 -13.44 15.40
C VAL A 4 7.28 -12.40 15.42
N ILE A 5 7.57 -11.19 14.96
CA ILE A 5 6.64 -10.07 14.94
C ILE A 5 6.15 -9.82 13.51
N PHE A 6 4.83 -9.82 13.35
CA PHE A 6 4.16 -9.44 12.12
C PHE A 6 3.42 -8.13 12.32
N ASP A 7 3.75 -7.13 11.53
CA ASP A 7 2.89 -5.96 11.36
C ASP A 7 1.79 -6.31 10.36
N ALA A 8 0.55 -6.38 10.84
CA ALA A 8 -0.59 -6.74 10.01
C ALA A 8 -1.27 -5.52 9.34
N HIS A 9 -0.83 -4.30 9.64
CA HIS A 9 -1.41 -3.09 9.08
C HIS A 9 -0.40 -1.95 9.07
N CYS A 10 0.32 -1.83 7.95
CA CYS A 10 1.11 -0.64 7.64
C CYS A 10 0.85 -0.19 6.20
N HIS A 11 1.45 0.94 5.83
CA HIS A 11 1.30 1.53 4.51
C HIS A 11 2.66 1.99 3.98
N ALA A 12 2.79 2.02 2.66
CA ALA A 12 3.94 2.58 1.96
C ALA A 12 3.50 3.29 0.68
N TRP A 13 4.13 4.41 0.36
CA TRP A 13 3.82 5.28 -0.77
C TRP A 13 5.09 5.86 -1.38
N ARG A 14 5.11 6.05 -2.71
CA ARG A 14 6.19 6.78 -3.39
C ARG A 14 6.26 8.23 -2.93
N ARG A 15 5.11 8.81 -2.58
CA ARG A 15 5.01 10.19 -2.13
C ARG A 15 4.10 10.30 -0.92
N TRP A 16 4.54 11.06 0.07
CA TRP A 16 3.83 11.24 1.34
C TRP A 16 2.40 11.76 1.12
N PRO A 17 1.36 11.04 1.57
CA PRO A 17 -0.02 11.27 1.13
C PRO A 17 -0.83 12.22 2.05
N TYR A 18 -0.14 13.03 2.87
CA TYR A 18 -0.81 13.92 3.83
C TYR A 18 -0.37 15.39 3.69
N ASP A 19 0.91 15.69 3.91
CA ASP A 19 1.45 17.04 3.84
C ASP A 19 2.69 17.08 2.95
N LEU A 20 2.55 17.64 1.74
CA LEU A 20 3.64 17.72 0.78
C LEU A 20 4.74 18.72 1.15
N THR A 21 4.54 19.53 2.19
CA THR A 21 5.55 20.48 2.68
C THR A 21 6.54 19.86 3.65
N VAL A 22 6.35 18.59 4.03
CA VAL A 22 7.34 17.88 4.83
C VAL A 22 8.68 17.80 4.07
N PRO A 23 9.83 17.96 4.75
CA PRO A 23 11.12 18.10 4.06
C PRO A 23 11.50 16.94 3.13
N ASP A 24 10.97 15.75 3.39
CA ASP A 24 11.31 14.47 2.78
C ASP A 24 10.09 13.78 2.15
N ALA A 25 9.15 14.55 1.58
CA ALA A 25 7.89 14.04 1.04
C ALA A 25 8.04 12.93 -0.04
N GLN A 26 9.21 12.78 -0.65
CA GLN A 26 9.50 11.74 -1.67
C GLN A 26 10.04 10.43 -1.09
N SER A 27 10.37 10.38 0.20
CA SER A 27 10.97 9.19 0.82
C SER A 27 10.34 8.83 2.16
N ARG A 28 9.69 9.78 2.84
CA ARG A 28 9.17 9.61 4.20
C ARG A 28 8.28 8.40 4.37
N GLY A 29 7.42 8.14 3.38
CA GLY A 29 6.47 7.03 3.40
C GLY A 29 6.89 5.85 2.53
N SER A 30 8.14 5.79 2.03
CA SER A 30 8.52 4.77 1.06
C SER A 30 8.62 3.37 1.68
N ALA A 31 8.52 2.34 0.85
CA ALA A 31 8.66 0.95 1.26
C ALA A 31 10.08 0.65 1.77
N GLU A 32 11.09 1.34 1.26
CA GLU A 32 12.47 1.28 1.76
C GLU A 32 12.57 1.88 3.17
N ALA A 33 11.91 3.00 3.43
CA ALA A 33 11.82 3.58 4.77
C ALA A 33 11.10 2.62 5.73
N LEU A 34 9.99 2.00 5.30
CA LEU A 34 9.31 0.98 6.08
C LEU A 34 10.22 -0.22 6.39
N LEU A 35 10.96 -0.75 5.42
CA LEU A 35 11.88 -1.87 5.63
C LEU A 35 12.98 -1.52 6.64
N TYR A 36 13.52 -0.31 6.55
CA TYR A 36 14.47 0.20 7.55
C TYR A 36 13.86 0.26 8.96
N GLU A 37 12.63 0.75 9.10
CA GLU A 37 11.93 0.80 10.37
C GLU A 37 11.65 -0.61 10.92
N MET A 38 11.26 -1.55 10.05
CA MET A 38 11.07 -2.96 10.40
C MET A 38 12.36 -3.57 10.97
N ASP A 39 13.49 -3.40 10.28
CA ASP A 39 14.77 -3.93 10.73
C ASP A 39 15.26 -3.28 12.04
N THR A 40 14.99 -1.98 12.21
CA THR A 40 15.36 -1.22 13.41
C THR A 40 14.56 -1.66 14.65
N HIS A 41 13.30 -2.06 14.45
CA HIS A 41 12.37 -2.40 15.53
C HIS A 41 12.11 -3.90 15.70
N GLY A 42 12.75 -4.75 14.89
CA GLY A 42 12.61 -6.20 14.97
C GLY A 42 11.27 -6.71 14.46
N VAL A 43 10.71 -6.09 13.42
CA VAL A 43 9.52 -6.58 12.70
C VAL A 43 9.97 -7.53 11.59
N ASP A 44 9.60 -8.79 11.70
CA ASP A 44 10.02 -9.83 10.77
C ASP A 44 9.25 -9.75 9.44
N ARG A 45 7.94 -9.50 9.49
CA ARG A 45 7.11 -9.39 8.28
C ARG A 45 6.05 -8.30 8.40
N ALA A 46 5.65 -7.76 7.26
CA ALA A 46 4.64 -6.73 7.17
C ALA A 46 3.60 -7.04 6.08
N ALA A 47 2.33 -6.83 6.42
CA ALA A 47 1.25 -6.73 5.45
C ALA A 47 1.06 -5.24 5.09
N ILE A 48 1.50 -4.86 3.89
CA ILE A 48 1.34 -3.49 3.41
C ILE A 48 -0.06 -3.36 2.81
N VAL A 49 -0.91 -2.61 3.51
CA VAL A 49 -2.22 -2.21 3.02
C VAL A 49 -2.01 -1.11 1.99
N CYS A 50 -2.27 -1.42 0.72
CA CYS A 50 -2.20 -0.43 -0.33
C CYS A 50 -3.29 0.63 -0.10
N ALA A 51 -2.96 1.88 -0.41
CA ALA A 51 -3.89 3.00 -0.40
C ALA A 51 -3.58 3.91 -1.58
N ARG A 52 -4.48 3.91 -2.58
CA ARG A 52 -4.28 4.60 -3.86
C ARG A 52 -4.62 6.09 -3.80
N ILE A 53 -3.98 6.78 -2.86
CA ILE A 53 -4.18 8.21 -2.57
C ILE A 53 -3.49 9.03 -3.67
N GLY A 54 -4.23 9.42 -4.71
CA GLY A 54 -3.66 10.21 -5.81
C GLY A 54 -4.65 10.76 -6.83
N GLY A 55 -5.77 10.07 -7.04
CA GLY A 55 -6.59 10.26 -8.25
C GLY A 55 -8.02 10.75 -8.06
N GLY A 56 -8.36 11.39 -6.93
CA GLY A 56 -9.75 11.80 -6.68
C GLY A 56 -9.94 12.67 -5.44
N THR A 57 -11.20 12.83 -5.01
CA THR A 57 -11.61 13.80 -3.99
C THR A 57 -10.83 13.63 -2.69
N GLY A 58 -9.98 14.62 -2.38
CA GLY A 58 -9.13 14.62 -1.18
C GLY A 58 -7.80 13.85 -1.32
N GLY A 59 -7.56 13.20 -2.46
CA GLY A 59 -6.30 12.53 -2.82
C GLY A 59 -5.51 13.24 -3.92
N ASP A 60 -6.08 14.25 -4.56
CA ASP A 60 -5.47 14.97 -5.69
C ASP A 60 -4.09 15.54 -5.33
N GLY A 61 -3.11 15.27 -6.19
CA GLY A 61 -1.75 15.82 -6.07
C GLY A 61 -0.76 14.96 -5.27
N PHE A 62 -1.23 13.89 -4.62
CA PHE A 62 -0.35 12.93 -3.94
C PHE A 62 0.30 11.91 -4.88
N ALA A 63 -0.28 11.69 -6.07
CA ALA A 63 0.32 10.89 -7.14
C ALA A 63 0.67 9.43 -6.77
N ASN A 64 -0.17 8.77 -5.95
CA ASN A 64 -0.04 7.34 -5.60
C ASN A 64 -1.17 6.47 -6.19
N GLU A 65 -1.69 6.80 -7.38
CA GLU A 65 -2.71 6.00 -8.07
C GLU A 65 -2.23 4.59 -8.44
N ASP A 66 -0.92 4.42 -8.55
CA ASP A 66 -0.19 3.18 -8.85
C ASP A 66 0.17 2.37 -7.59
N ASN A 67 -0.35 2.74 -6.40
CA ASN A 67 0.17 2.18 -5.14
C ASN A 67 0.12 0.64 -5.07
N ASN A 68 -0.88 -0.01 -5.65
CA ASN A 68 -0.91 -1.47 -5.77
C ASN A 68 0.35 -1.99 -6.48
N ASP A 69 0.71 -1.40 -7.61
CA ASP A 69 1.85 -1.81 -8.44
C ASP A 69 3.17 -1.56 -7.73
N TYR A 70 3.29 -0.39 -7.10
CA TYR A 70 4.45 -0.04 -6.31
C TYR A 70 4.73 -1.06 -5.19
N VAL A 71 3.71 -1.42 -4.41
CA VAL A 71 3.85 -2.35 -3.30
C VAL A 71 4.08 -3.78 -3.80
N VAL A 72 3.42 -4.20 -4.88
CA VAL A 72 3.62 -5.53 -5.50
C VAL A 72 5.03 -5.68 -6.06
N GLU A 73 5.56 -4.66 -6.75
CA GLU A 73 6.94 -4.64 -7.24
C GLU A 73 7.92 -4.79 -6.07
N PHE A 74 7.74 -4.01 -5.00
CA PHE A 74 8.60 -4.09 -3.81
C PHE A 74 8.51 -5.45 -3.12
N ALA A 75 7.31 -6.02 -2.99
CA ALA A 75 7.14 -7.35 -2.43
C ALA A 75 7.80 -8.45 -3.27
N GLY A 76 7.87 -8.27 -4.60
CA GLY A 76 8.62 -9.18 -5.48
C GLY A 76 10.12 -9.21 -5.19
N LEU A 77 10.67 -8.09 -4.69
CA LEU A 77 12.07 -8.00 -4.24
C LEU A 77 12.28 -8.50 -2.81
N HIS A 78 11.22 -8.49 -1.98
CA HIS A 78 11.25 -8.86 -0.56
C HIS A 78 10.14 -9.86 -0.18
N PRO A 79 10.01 -11.02 -0.87
CA PRO A 79 8.84 -11.89 -0.76
C PRO A 79 8.73 -12.62 0.60
N ASP A 80 9.82 -12.71 1.35
CA ASP A 80 9.87 -13.28 2.70
C ASP A 80 9.56 -12.25 3.81
N ARG A 81 9.48 -10.96 3.45
CA ARG A 81 9.26 -9.85 4.38
C ARG A 81 7.92 -9.15 4.16
N ILE A 82 7.48 -9.01 2.91
CA ILE A 82 6.36 -8.13 2.55
C ILE A 82 5.21 -8.92 1.91
N THR A 83 3.99 -8.69 2.39
CA THR A 83 2.75 -9.18 1.77
C THR A 83 1.89 -7.98 1.32
N PRO A 84 1.63 -7.81 0.01
CA PRO A 84 0.70 -6.80 -0.48
C PRO A 84 -0.75 -7.14 -0.12
N ILE A 85 -1.47 -6.16 0.41
CA ILE A 85 -2.93 -6.18 0.54
C ILE A 85 -3.47 -5.12 -0.41
N ILE A 86 -3.97 -5.54 -1.57
CA ILE A 86 -4.32 -4.62 -2.67
C ILE A 86 -5.55 -3.77 -2.37
N ASP A 87 -5.55 -2.54 -2.85
CA ASP A 87 -6.67 -1.60 -2.74
C ASP A 87 -7.59 -1.76 -3.96
N VAL A 88 -8.86 -2.10 -3.72
CA VAL A 88 -9.84 -2.42 -4.79
C VAL A 88 -11.04 -1.47 -4.84
N ASP A 89 -11.29 -0.73 -3.77
CA ASP A 89 -12.37 0.26 -3.69
C ASP A 89 -11.96 1.42 -2.76
N CYS A 90 -10.98 2.17 -3.23
CA CYS A 90 -10.34 3.26 -2.53
C CYS A 90 -11.23 4.51 -2.43
N VAL A 91 -11.42 5.08 -1.23
CA VAL A 91 -12.25 6.28 -1.05
C VAL A 91 -11.78 7.51 -1.85
N TRP A 92 -10.48 7.57 -2.16
CA TRP A 92 -9.88 8.64 -2.96
C TRP A 92 -9.96 8.41 -4.47
N ARG A 93 -10.75 7.43 -4.92
CA ARG A 93 -10.92 7.10 -6.35
C ARG A 93 -12.34 7.41 -6.83
N PRO A 94 -12.52 7.84 -8.09
CA PRO A 94 -13.85 8.10 -8.65
C PRO A 94 -14.78 6.88 -8.63
N GLU A 95 -14.22 5.67 -8.61
CA GLU A 95 -14.98 4.43 -8.64
C GLU A 95 -15.44 3.94 -7.25
N HIS A 96 -15.09 4.63 -6.17
CA HIS A 96 -15.47 4.27 -4.80
C HIS A 96 -16.99 4.14 -4.64
N HIS A 97 -17.44 3.03 -4.04
CA HIS A 97 -18.86 2.72 -3.82
C HIS A 97 -19.72 2.77 -5.10
N THR A 98 -19.10 2.69 -6.28
CA THR A 98 -19.82 2.51 -7.55
C THR A 98 -19.99 1.02 -7.87
N PRO A 99 -21.06 0.64 -8.61
CA PRO A 99 -21.24 -0.73 -9.08
C PRO A 99 -19.98 -1.29 -9.79
N GLY A 100 -19.69 -2.58 -9.60
CA GLY A 100 -18.57 -3.26 -10.26
C GLY A 100 -17.36 -3.59 -9.37
N ALA A 101 -17.42 -3.36 -8.05
CA ALA A 101 -16.31 -3.64 -7.12
C ALA A 101 -15.80 -5.10 -7.19
N ALA A 102 -16.69 -6.09 -7.33
CA ALA A 102 -16.29 -7.49 -7.47
C ALA A 102 -15.44 -7.76 -8.73
N ALA A 103 -15.77 -7.09 -9.85
CA ALA A 103 -14.99 -7.22 -11.09
C ALA A 103 -13.63 -6.51 -10.97
N ARG A 104 -13.59 -5.35 -10.28
CA ARG A 104 -12.33 -4.66 -9.96
C ARG A 104 -11.42 -5.52 -9.09
N LEU A 105 -11.97 -6.14 -8.03
CA LEU A 105 -11.24 -7.08 -7.18
C LEU A 105 -10.68 -8.25 -7.99
N ALA A 106 -11.50 -8.91 -8.82
CA ALA A 106 -11.03 -10.02 -9.65
C ALA A 106 -9.89 -9.58 -10.59
N SER A 107 -10.04 -8.45 -11.27
CA SER A 107 -9.01 -7.89 -12.15
C SER A 107 -7.71 -7.58 -11.42
N GLU A 108 -7.76 -6.98 -10.23
CA GLU A 108 -6.56 -6.65 -9.47
C GLU A 108 -5.90 -7.89 -8.88
N ALA A 109 -6.69 -8.86 -8.38
CA ALA A 109 -6.19 -10.13 -7.89
C ALA A 109 -5.47 -10.92 -8.99
N ASP A 110 -6.06 -11.02 -10.18
CA ASP A 110 -5.47 -11.72 -11.33
C ASP A 110 -4.15 -11.08 -11.79
N ARG A 111 -4.10 -9.75 -11.79
CA ARG A 111 -2.95 -8.98 -12.28
C ARG A 111 -1.78 -8.95 -11.30
N THR A 112 -2.06 -8.92 -10.00
CA THR A 112 -1.05 -8.76 -8.95
C THR A 112 -0.64 -10.08 -8.29
N GLY A 113 -1.49 -11.11 -8.37
CA GLY A 113 -1.31 -12.34 -7.59
C GLY A 113 -1.47 -12.14 -6.07
N ALA A 114 -2.03 -11.01 -5.64
CA ALA A 114 -2.18 -10.69 -4.22
C ALA A 114 -3.14 -11.66 -3.51
N ILE A 115 -2.80 -12.02 -2.28
CA ILE A 115 -3.55 -12.98 -1.46
C ILE A 115 -4.52 -12.31 -0.48
N GLY A 116 -4.63 -10.98 -0.54
CA GLY A 116 -5.52 -10.19 0.30
C GLY A 116 -5.82 -8.84 -0.33
N PHE A 117 -6.95 -8.25 0.07
CA PHE A 117 -7.40 -6.94 -0.39
C PHE A 117 -7.93 -6.10 0.77
N SER A 118 -8.00 -4.78 0.57
CA SER A 118 -8.62 -3.82 1.47
C SER A 118 -9.79 -3.11 0.80
N HIS A 119 -10.77 -2.68 1.60
CA HIS A 119 -11.97 -1.98 1.16
C HIS A 119 -12.41 -1.00 2.25
N TYR A 120 -12.72 0.22 1.86
CA TYR A 120 -13.27 1.28 2.70
C TYR A 120 -14.81 1.15 2.78
N VAL A 121 -15.33 0.82 3.96
CA VAL A 121 -16.78 0.57 4.20
C VAL A 121 -17.55 1.82 4.60
#